data_AF-A0AAJ2VSP4-F1
#
_entry.id   AF-A0AAJ2VSP4-F1
#
_cell.length_a   1.000
_cell.length_b   1.000
_cell.length_c   1.000
_cell.angle_alpha   90.00
_cell.angle_beta   90.00
_cell.angle_gamma   90.00
#
_symmetry.space_group_name_H-M   'P 1'
#
loop_
_entity.id
_entity.type
_entity.pdbx_description
1 polymer ?
#
loop_
_entity_poly.entity_id
_entity_poly.type
_entity_poly.pdbx_seq_one_letter_code
_entity_poly.pdbx_strand_id
1 'polypeptide(L)'
;MSRFPRMHGMTLAAGGFIENLRAERLTADPTDLSAGRIWYNETEKALKFTSLDSSGGIVLHAIADEAQLAALAGRLSSVEQTYASTEFVEAKIAALGDALEYVGSVTPGVDEANALDLAALGNTSTGAYYKADQKGYVRVGAGDPFFVNRKDGLLFNGAGGVDVQDNTNSEVDGTDDYVLVTGSTDTGFTVDLAPALKARIADLEAGLANVAGRVEALEQGASSVLSAINAQRFVYQSSAAAVEHLVDHDLNSLFVAVDVWTEGGDGKYRKDIVDIEETNASRVTVRLTESAKIKVVVQVMEAV
;
A
#
# COMPACT_ATOMS: atom_id res chain seq x y z
N MET A 1 -27.88 44.86 13.95
CA MET A 1 -26.86 45.38 13.00
C MET A 1 -27.18 44.81 11.64
N SER A 2 -27.50 45.66 10.66
CA SER A 2 -27.71 45.24 9.28
C SER A 2 -26.41 44.58 8.77
N ARG A 3 -26.47 43.30 8.36
CA ARG A 3 -25.34 42.61 7.74
C ARG A 3 -25.18 43.19 6.33
N PHE A 4 -24.14 43.99 6.11
CA PHE A 4 -23.82 44.51 4.80
C PHE A 4 -23.50 43.36 3.82
N PRO A 5 -23.96 43.41 2.55
CA PRO A 5 -23.59 42.42 1.56
C PRO A 5 -22.07 42.46 1.34
N ARG A 6 -21.40 41.31 1.52
CA ARG A 6 -20.00 41.13 1.09
C ARG A 6 -20.01 40.52 -0.30
N MET A 7 -19.33 41.18 -1.23
CA MET A 7 -19.01 40.61 -2.54
C MET A 7 -17.49 40.68 -2.72
N HIS A 8 -16.85 39.54 -2.99
CA HIS A 8 -15.42 39.44 -3.30
C HIS A 8 -14.47 40.13 -2.29
N GLY A 9 -14.77 40.05 -0.99
CA GLY A 9 -13.92 40.61 0.07
C GLY A 9 -14.04 42.12 0.30
N MET A 10 -14.85 42.83 -0.49
CA MET A 10 -15.14 44.25 -0.25
C MET A 10 -16.37 44.42 0.65
N THR A 11 -16.27 45.30 1.64
CA THR A 11 -17.39 45.69 2.52
C THR A 11 -17.83 47.09 2.12
N LEU A 12 -19.05 47.22 1.62
CA LEU A 12 -19.64 48.52 1.29
C LEU A 12 -20.15 49.21 2.55
N ALA A 13 -20.00 50.53 2.62
CA ALA A 13 -20.60 51.33 3.68
C ALA A 13 -22.14 51.25 3.62
N ALA A 14 -22.81 51.63 4.71
CA ALA A 14 -24.28 51.68 4.74
C ALA A 14 -24.82 52.61 3.65
N GLY A 15 -25.66 52.08 2.75
CA GLY A 15 -26.18 52.80 1.58
C GLY A 15 -25.25 52.80 0.36
N GLY A 16 -24.07 52.19 0.45
CA GLY A 16 -23.15 52.03 -0.67
C GLY A 16 -23.65 50.98 -1.66
N PHE A 17 -23.44 51.24 -2.95
CA PHE A 17 -23.68 50.32 -4.05
C PHE A 17 -22.43 50.24 -4.92
N ILE A 18 -22.26 49.12 -5.62
CA ILE A 18 -21.26 48.99 -6.69
C ILE A 18 -21.97 49.38 -7.98
N GLU A 19 -21.46 50.42 -8.64
CA GLU A 19 -21.95 50.85 -9.95
C GLU A 19 -21.02 50.29 -11.03
N ASN A 20 -21.50 49.32 -11.80
CA ASN A 20 -20.71 48.73 -12.89
C ASN A 20 -20.67 49.64 -14.12
N LEU A 21 -21.72 50.43 -14.34
CA LEU A 21 -21.85 51.35 -15.46
C LEU A 21 -22.78 52.49 -15.06
N ARG A 22 -22.33 53.73 -15.30
CA ARG A 22 -23.15 54.92 -15.18
C ARG A 22 -23.32 55.57 -16.55
N ALA A 23 -24.56 55.72 -16.98
CA ALA A 23 -24.91 56.51 -18.15
C ALA A 23 -25.83 57.66 -17.73
N GLU A 24 -25.42 58.88 -18.02
CA GLU A 24 -26.14 60.09 -17.62
C GLU A 24 -26.92 60.68 -18.80
N ARG A 25 -27.86 61.58 -18.49
CA ARG A 25 -28.55 62.39 -19.49
C ARG A 25 -28.42 63.85 -19.08
N LEU A 26 -27.74 64.65 -19.91
CA LEU A 26 -27.29 66.00 -19.56
C LEU A 26 -27.68 66.98 -20.66
N THR A 27 -28.05 68.20 -20.30
CA THR A 27 -28.42 69.25 -21.27
C THR A 27 -27.21 69.84 -22.01
N ALA A 28 -26.00 69.69 -21.47
CA ALA A 28 -24.73 70.10 -22.08
C ALA A 28 -23.60 69.15 -21.64
N ASP A 29 -22.42 69.29 -22.26
CA ASP A 29 -21.24 68.49 -21.86
C ASP A 29 -20.75 68.88 -20.47
N PRO A 30 -20.38 67.88 -19.64
CA PRO A 30 -19.81 68.16 -18.33
C PRO A 30 -18.43 68.81 -18.45
N THR A 31 -18.12 69.74 -17.55
CA THR A 31 -16.81 70.42 -17.49
C THR A 31 -15.75 69.58 -16.78
N ASP A 32 -16.16 68.61 -15.98
CA ASP A 32 -15.33 67.67 -15.23
C ASP A 32 -15.26 66.31 -15.93
N LEU A 33 -14.43 66.22 -16.98
CA LEU A 33 -14.20 64.95 -17.68
C LEU A 33 -13.32 64.02 -16.82
N SER A 34 -13.84 62.84 -16.54
CA SER A 34 -13.12 61.71 -15.96
C SER A 34 -13.13 60.54 -16.94
N ALA A 35 -12.18 59.61 -16.84
CA ALA A 35 -12.14 58.43 -17.70
C ALA A 35 -13.35 57.50 -17.44
N GLY A 36 -13.95 56.95 -18.50
CA GLY A 36 -15.06 56.01 -18.40
C GLY A 36 -16.44 56.63 -18.15
N ARG A 37 -16.56 57.96 -18.24
CA ARG A 37 -17.85 58.65 -18.10
C ARG A 37 -18.65 58.51 -19.39
N ILE A 38 -19.96 58.26 -19.28
CA ILE A 38 -20.88 58.10 -20.41
C ILE A 38 -22.10 58.99 -20.19
N TRP A 39 -22.49 59.77 -21.20
CA TRP A 39 -23.69 60.61 -21.14
C TRP A 39 -24.33 60.80 -22.50
N TYR A 40 -25.64 61.01 -22.50
CA TYR A 40 -26.36 61.51 -23.65
C TYR A 40 -26.53 63.02 -23.52
N ASN A 41 -25.95 63.78 -24.47
CA ASN A 41 -26.13 65.23 -24.55
C ASN A 41 -27.47 65.53 -25.23
N GLU A 42 -28.42 66.10 -24.48
CA GLU A 42 -29.78 66.35 -24.96
C GLU A 42 -29.87 67.48 -25.99
N THR A 43 -28.93 68.43 -25.98
CA THR A 43 -28.91 69.56 -26.92
C THR A 43 -28.35 69.10 -28.26
N GLU A 44 -27.23 68.39 -28.23
CA GLU A 44 -26.54 67.90 -29.44
C GLU A 44 -27.11 66.59 -29.98
N LYS A 45 -27.99 65.92 -29.21
CA LYS A 45 -28.58 64.61 -29.55
C LYS A 45 -27.52 63.53 -29.82
N ALA A 46 -26.43 63.54 -29.06
CA ALA A 46 -25.31 62.63 -29.22
C ALA A 46 -25.03 61.83 -27.95
N LEU A 47 -24.78 60.53 -28.09
CA LEU A 47 -24.18 59.72 -27.03
C LEU A 47 -22.68 60.01 -26.99
N LYS A 48 -22.17 60.41 -25.84
CA LYS A 48 -20.75 60.73 -25.63
C LYS A 48 -20.18 59.88 -24.52
N PHE A 49 -18.91 59.54 -24.66
CA PHE A 49 -18.17 58.86 -23.60
C PHE A 49 -16.69 59.21 -23.64
N THR A 50 -16.02 59.05 -22.51
CA THR A 50 -14.58 59.24 -22.39
C THR A 50 -13.86 57.90 -22.26
N SER A 51 -12.73 57.77 -22.93
CA SER A 51 -11.77 56.67 -22.73
C SER A 51 -10.40 57.22 -22.41
N LEU A 52 -9.44 56.33 -22.14
CA LEU A 52 -8.02 56.70 -22.10
C LEU A 52 -7.34 56.32 -23.43
N ASP A 53 -6.35 57.10 -23.85
CA ASP A 53 -5.40 56.70 -24.90
C ASP A 53 -4.26 55.84 -24.34
N SER A 54 -3.32 55.44 -25.20
CA SER A 54 -2.15 54.62 -24.81
C SER A 54 -1.20 55.32 -23.83
N SER A 55 -1.32 56.63 -23.66
CA SER A 55 -0.52 57.45 -22.76
C SER A 55 -1.28 57.81 -21.47
N GLY A 56 -2.52 57.33 -21.31
CA GLY A 56 -3.38 57.65 -20.17
C GLY A 56 -4.08 59.01 -20.27
N GLY A 57 -4.08 59.66 -21.44
CA GLY A 57 -4.82 60.89 -21.69
C GLY A 57 -6.32 60.63 -21.92
N ILE A 58 -7.19 61.54 -21.46
CA ILE A 58 -8.64 61.41 -21.66
C ILE A 58 -9.01 61.78 -23.11
N VAL A 59 -9.70 60.86 -23.79
CA VAL A 59 -10.22 61.05 -25.15
C VAL A 59 -11.75 61.08 -25.10
N LEU A 60 -12.35 62.11 -25.69
CA LEU A 60 -13.81 62.24 -25.86
C LEU A 60 -14.25 61.59 -27.17
N HIS A 61 -15.24 60.71 -27.09
CA HIS A 61 -15.92 60.11 -28.23
C HIS A 61 -17.35 60.64 -28.29
N ALA A 62 -17.84 60.93 -29.49
CA ALA A 62 -19.21 61.35 -29.75
C ALA A 62 -19.83 60.48 -30.85
N ILE A 63 -21.07 60.07 -30.61
CA ILE A 63 -21.91 59.30 -31.51
C ILE A 63 -23.20 60.09 -31.71
N ALA A 64 -23.21 60.91 -32.76
CA ALA A 64 -24.30 61.79 -33.14
C ALA A 64 -25.14 61.22 -34.30
N ASP A 65 -24.60 60.26 -35.05
CA ASP A 65 -25.24 59.71 -36.24
C ASP A 65 -25.00 58.21 -36.45
N GLU A 66 -25.66 57.66 -37.47
CA GLU A 66 -25.58 56.25 -37.85
C GLU A 66 -24.17 55.85 -38.28
N ALA A 67 -23.43 56.72 -38.97
CA ALA A 67 -22.07 56.42 -39.44
C ALA A 67 -21.11 56.22 -38.26
N GLN A 68 -21.22 57.06 -37.23
CA GLN A 68 -20.44 56.95 -36.00
C GLN A 68 -20.83 55.73 -35.17
N LEU A 69 -22.13 55.39 -35.13
CA LEU A 69 -22.60 54.17 -34.46
C LEU A 69 -22.07 52.91 -35.18
N ALA A 70 -22.10 52.89 -36.51
CA ALA A 70 -21.56 51.80 -37.31
C ALA A 70 -20.04 51.66 -37.11
N ALA A 71 -19.30 52.76 -37.01
CA ALA A 71 -17.87 52.74 -36.71
C ALA A 71 -17.57 52.13 -35.32
N LEU A 72 -18.37 52.46 -34.29
CA LEU A 72 -18.23 51.83 -32.97
C LEU A 72 -18.57 50.33 -33.01
N ALA A 73 -19.64 49.94 -33.69
CA ALA A 73 -20.01 48.53 -33.85
C ALA A 73 -18.93 47.72 -34.58
N GLY A 74 -18.29 48.30 -35.59
CA GLY A 74 -17.15 47.70 -36.29
C GLY A 74 -15.93 47.50 -35.37
N ARG A 75 -15.64 48.48 -34.50
CA ARG A 75 -14.59 48.35 -33.47
C ARG A 75 -14.91 47.25 -32.47
N LEU A 76 -16.15 47.18 -31.98
CA LEU A 76 -16.59 46.12 -31.06
C LEU A 76 -16.45 44.74 -31.71
N SER A 77 -16.91 44.58 -32.95
CA SER A 77 -16.80 43.33 -33.71
C SER A 77 -15.33 42.92 -33.91
N SER A 78 -14.43 43.89 -34.13
CA SER A 78 -12.99 43.62 -34.26
C SER A 78 -12.37 43.15 -32.93
N VAL A 79 -12.78 43.74 -31.81
CA VAL A 79 -12.36 43.30 -30.47
C VAL A 79 -12.88 41.89 -30.20
N GLU A 80 -14.15 41.61 -30.47
CA GLU A 80 -14.74 40.28 -30.32
C GLU A 80 -14.00 39.23 -31.16
N GLN A 81 -13.70 39.51 -32.42
CA GLN A 81 -12.91 38.61 -33.26
C GLN A 81 -11.48 38.41 -32.71
N THR A 82 -10.85 39.46 -32.19
CA THR A 82 -9.47 39.36 -31.67
C THR A 82 -9.39 38.51 -30.39
N TYR A 83 -10.37 38.65 -29.50
CA TYR A 83 -10.32 38.00 -28.17
C TYR A 83 -11.15 36.72 -28.06
N ALA A 84 -12.10 36.48 -28.96
CA ALA A 84 -12.93 35.27 -28.98
C ALA A 84 -12.55 34.29 -30.10
N SER A 85 -11.62 34.64 -31.00
CA SER A 85 -11.21 33.73 -32.07
C SER A 85 -10.47 32.52 -31.50
N THR A 86 -11.04 31.34 -31.72
CA THR A 86 -10.41 30.04 -31.51
C THR A 86 -9.47 29.67 -32.64
N GLU A 87 -9.40 30.46 -33.72
CA GLU A 87 -8.65 30.16 -34.95
C GLU A 87 -7.17 29.89 -34.67
N PHE A 88 -6.55 30.64 -33.77
CA PHE A 88 -5.16 30.36 -33.37
C PHE A 88 -5.03 28.98 -32.70
N VAL A 89 -5.94 28.65 -31.78
CA VAL A 89 -5.92 27.37 -31.07
C VAL A 89 -6.25 26.22 -32.03
N GLU A 90 -7.26 26.38 -32.88
CA GLU A 90 -7.65 25.42 -33.91
C GLU A 90 -6.51 25.19 -34.92
N ALA A 91 -5.83 26.24 -35.38
CA ALA A 91 -4.69 26.12 -36.27
C ALA A 91 -3.51 25.38 -35.60
N LYS A 92 -3.29 25.57 -34.30
CA LYS A 92 -2.26 24.83 -33.56
C LYS A 92 -2.64 23.37 -33.31
N ILE A 93 -3.91 23.09 -33.02
CA ILE A 93 -4.43 21.72 -32.89
C ILE A 93 -4.35 20.99 -34.23
N ALA A 94 -4.76 21.64 -35.32
CA ALA A 94 -4.64 21.09 -36.67
C ALA A 94 -3.17 20.79 -37.01
N ALA A 95 -2.26 21.74 -36.77
CA ALA A 95 -0.82 21.52 -36.99
C ALA A 95 -0.24 20.38 -36.13
N LEU A 96 -0.74 20.17 -34.91
CA LEU A 96 -0.37 19.02 -34.08
C LEU A 96 -0.94 17.70 -34.61
N GLY A 97 -2.16 17.73 -35.14
CA GLY A 97 -2.79 16.57 -35.80
C GLY A 97 -2.05 16.18 -37.08
N ASP A 98 -1.66 17.15 -37.89
CA ASP A 98 -0.90 16.93 -39.12
C ASP A 98 0.54 16.47 -38.83
N ALA A 99 1.10 16.82 -37.66
CA ALA A 99 2.43 16.40 -37.26
C ALA A 99 2.51 14.92 -36.85
N LEU A 100 1.38 14.25 -36.58
CA LEU A 100 1.32 12.86 -36.12
C LEU A 100 0.22 12.10 -36.88
N GLU A 101 0.61 11.37 -37.92
CA GLU A 101 -0.30 10.52 -38.69
C GLU A 101 -0.18 9.08 -38.21
N TYR A 102 -1.18 8.55 -37.49
CA TYR A 102 -1.21 7.11 -37.19
C TYR A 102 -1.50 6.31 -38.46
N VAL A 103 -0.47 5.64 -38.97
CA VAL A 103 -0.54 4.88 -40.22
C VAL A 103 -1.00 3.44 -39.97
N GLY A 104 -0.53 2.81 -38.89
CA GLY A 104 -0.94 1.44 -38.56
C GLY A 104 0.01 0.71 -37.64
N SER A 105 0.02 -0.62 -37.74
CA SER A 105 0.92 -1.49 -37.00
C SER A 105 1.90 -2.19 -37.94
N VAL A 106 3.07 -2.52 -37.42
CA VAL A 106 4.11 -3.26 -38.13
C VAL A 106 4.53 -4.47 -37.31
N THR A 107 4.95 -5.54 -37.99
CA THR A 107 5.51 -6.75 -37.37
C THR A 107 7.02 -6.73 -37.55
N PRO A 108 7.80 -6.41 -36.49
CA PRO A 108 9.26 -6.45 -36.56
C PRO A 108 9.81 -7.83 -36.94
N GLY A 109 11.03 -7.85 -37.45
CA GLY A 109 11.76 -9.08 -37.76
C GLY A 109 12.17 -9.84 -36.50
N VAL A 110 12.27 -11.17 -36.58
CA VAL A 110 12.62 -12.01 -35.41
C VAL A 110 14.08 -11.91 -34.98
N ASP A 111 14.97 -11.44 -35.86
CA ASP A 111 16.41 -11.29 -35.65
C ASP A 111 16.97 -10.12 -36.49
N GLU A 112 18.22 -9.72 -36.24
CA GLU A 112 18.88 -8.61 -36.94
C GLU A 112 19.00 -8.82 -38.45
N ALA A 113 19.23 -10.07 -38.90
CA ALA A 113 19.39 -10.38 -40.32
C ALA A 113 18.07 -10.23 -41.10
N ASN A 114 16.95 -10.46 -40.42
CA ASN A 114 15.58 -10.39 -40.94
C ASN A 114 14.83 -9.14 -40.45
N ALA A 115 15.53 -8.10 -40.01
CA ALA A 115 14.92 -6.88 -39.50
C ALA A 115 13.96 -6.26 -40.54
N LEU A 116 12.78 -5.83 -40.08
CA LEU A 116 11.81 -5.15 -40.94
C LEU A 116 12.40 -3.80 -41.39
N ASP A 117 12.52 -3.59 -42.70
CA ASP A 117 12.93 -2.31 -43.25
C ASP A 117 11.75 -1.32 -43.26
N LEU A 118 11.78 -0.37 -42.33
CA LEU A 118 10.78 0.68 -42.21
C LEU A 118 10.78 1.62 -43.41
N ALA A 119 11.88 1.75 -44.15
CA ALA A 119 11.93 2.55 -45.38
C ALA A 119 11.15 1.91 -46.54
N ALA A 120 10.79 0.63 -46.43
CA ALA A 120 9.98 -0.08 -47.41
C ALA A 120 8.46 0.03 -47.13
N LEU A 121 8.05 0.72 -46.07
CA LEU A 121 6.63 0.93 -45.75
C LEU A 121 5.97 1.92 -46.71
N GLY A 122 4.65 1.84 -46.82
CA GLY A 122 3.87 2.66 -47.76
C GLY A 122 3.85 4.16 -47.44
N ASN A 123 4.05 4.53 -46.17
CA ASN A 123 4.14 5.93 -45.74
C ASN A 123 5.31 6.08 -44.75
N THR A 124 6.33 6.82 -45.16
CA THR A 124 7.52 7.16 -44.35
C THR A 124 7.70 8.67 -44.25
N SER A 125 6.61 9.43 -44.45
CA SER A 125 6.65 10.88 -44.35
C SER A 125 6.91 11.31 -42.90
N THR A 126 7.49 12.49 -42.70
CA THR A 126 7.68 13.06 -41.37
C THR A 126 6.34 13.10 -40.63
N GLY A 127 6.28 12.53 -39.43
CA GLY A 127 5.06 12.42 -38.65
C GLY A 127 4.32 11.09 -38.79
N ALA A 128 4.69 10.24 -39.76
CA ALA A 128 4.14 8.89 -39.86
C ALA A 128 4.45 8.10 -38.58
N TYR A 129 3.39 7.58 -37.95
CA TYR A 129 3.43 6.89 -36.68
C TYR A 129 2.92 5.46 -36.83
N TYR A 130 3.77 4.49 -36.50
CA TYR A 130 3.44 3.07 -36.48
C TYR A 130 3.55 2.52 -35.06
N LYS A 131 2.88 1.40 -34.80
CA LYS A 131 3.05 0.60 -33.58
C LYS A 131 3.61 -0.78 -33.89
N ALA A 132 4.62 -1.21 -33.15
CA ALA A 132 5.07 -2.60 -33.23
C ALA A 132 4.01 -3.55 -32.62
N ASP A 133 3.54 -4.55 -33.36
CA ASP A 133 2.53 -5.50 -32.86
C ASP A 133 3.13 -6.68 -32.06
N GLN A 134 4.44 -6.90 -32.23
CA GLN A 134 5.29 -7.89 -31.59
C GLN A 134 6.67 -7.28 -31.29
N LYS A 135 7.47 -7.96 -30.49
CA LYS A 135 8.88 -7.57 -30.26
C LYS A 135 9.75 -8.06 -31.42
N GLY A 136 10.81 -7.33 -31.74
CA GLY A 136 11.79 -7.77 -32.73
C GLY A 136 12.66 -6.64 -33.24
N TYR A 137 13.28 -6.84 -34.40
CA TYR A 137 14.21 -5.92 -35.01
C TYR A 137 13.60 -5.19 -36.19
N VAL A 138 13.85 -3.90 -36.25
CA VAL A 138 13.51 -3.01 -37.37
C VAL A 138 14.78 -2.31 -37.83
N ARG A 139 14.78 -1.76 -39.04
CA ARG A 139 15.84 -0.87 -39.54
C ARG A 139 15.25 0.20 -40.43
N VAL A 140 16.02 1.23 -40.76
CA VAL A 140 15.61 2.25 -41.74
C VAL A 140 16.57 2.18 -42.92
N GLY A 141 16.11 1.63 -44.05
CA GLY A 141 16.90 1.47 -45.26
C GLY A 141 18.15 0.62 -45.03
N ALA A 142 19.31 1.19 -45.36
CA ALA A 142 20.62 0.55 -45.18
C ALA A 142 21.23 0.75 -43.78
N GLY A 143 20.50 1.34 -42.84
CA GLY A 143 20.96 1.53 -41.46
C GLY A 143 21.04 0.22 -40.67
N ASP A 144 21.75 0.28 -39.54
CA ASP A 144 21.88 -0.86 -38.62
C ASP A 144 20.52 -1.21 -38.00
N PRO A 145 20.19 -2.51 -37.86
CA PRO A 145 19.00 -2.94 -37.14
C PRO A 145 18.99 -2.48 -35.68
N PHE A 146 17.82 -2.16 -35.17
CA PHE A 146 17.58 -1.86 -33.76
C PHE A 146 16.34 -2.60 -33.25
N PHE A 147 16.35 -2.91 -31.95
CA PHE A 147 15.29 -3.68 -31.31
C PHE A 147 14.15 -2.78 -30.84
N VAL A 148 12.92 -3.25 -30.97
CA VAL A 148 11.70 -2.58 -30.48
C VAL A 148 10.82 -3.59 -29.75
N ASN A 149 10.18 -3.15 -28.66
CA ASN A 149 9.23 -3.95 -27.89
C ASN A 149 7.84 -3.90 -28.53
N ARG A 150 7.02 -4.87 -28.13
CA ARG A 150 5.61 -4.87 -28.51
C ARG A 150 4.93 -3.60 -27.97
N LYS A 151 4.18 -2.92 -28.83
CA LYS A 151 3.50 -1.63 -28.61
C LYS A 151 4.38 -0.39 -28.58
N ASP A 152 5.69 -0.51 -28.81
CA ASP A 152 6.51 0.69 -29.01
C ASP A 152 6.00 1.50 -30.20
N GLY A 153 6.04 2.82 -30.02
CA GLY A 153 5.72 3.77 -31.06
C GLY A 153 6.93 4.03 -31.95
N LEU A 154 6.73 4.02 -33.26
CA LEU A 154 7.75 4.31 -34.26
C LEU A 154 7.34 5.58 -35.00
N LEU A 155 8.01 6.69 -34.73
CA LEU A 155 7.71 7.99 -35.32
C LEU A 155 8.78 8.39 -36.34
N PHE A 156 8.42 8.54 -37.61
CA PHE A 156 9.33 9.05 -38.62
C PHE A 156 9.63 10.54 -38.36
N ASN A 157 10.89 10.87 -38.11
CA ASN A 157 11.32 12.21 -37.75
C ASN A 157 11.77 13.01 -38.98
N GLY A 158 11.89 14.33 -38.82
CA GLY A 158 12.30 15.24 -39.91
C GLY A 158 13.77 15.08 -40.36
N ALA A 159 14.56 14.27 -39.66
CA ALA A 159 15.95 13.97 -40.00
C ALA A 159 16.09 12.73 -40.89
N GLY A 160 14.98 12.09 -41.29
CA GLY A 160 14.98 10.88 -42.11
C GLY A 160 15.21 9.59 -41.32
N GLY A 161 15.10 9.64 -39.99
CA GLY A 161 15.16 8.48 -39.10
C GLY A 161 13.81 8.17 -38.45
N VAL A 162 13.85 7.25 -37.47
CA VAL A 162 12.68 6.88 -36.66
C VAL A 162 13.02 7.10 -35.19
N ASP A 163 12.21 7.89 -34.50
CA ASP A 163 12.24 8.02 -33.05
C ASP A 163 11.40 6.89 -32.45
N VAL A 164 12.02 6.10 -31.56
CA VAL A 164 11.33 5.04 -30.82
C VAL A 164 10.72 5.63 -29.56
N GLN A 165 9.40 5.70 -29.50
CA GLN A 165 8.66 5.95 -28.28
C GLN A 165 8.52 4.63 -27.53
N ASP A 166 9.54 4.34 -26.75
CA ASP A 166 9.61 3.15 -25.91
C ASP A 166 8.52 3.20 -24.83
N ASN A 167 7.73 2.12 -24.71
CA ASN A 167 6.77 1.98 -23.61
C ASN A 167 7.36 1.24 -22.38
N THR A 168 8.66 0.96 -22.43
CA THR A 168 9.44 0.16 -21.48
C THR A 168 10.49 1.11 -20.89
N ASN A 169 10.48 1.48 -19.62
CA ASN A 169 11.17 0.71 -18.59
C ASN A 169 10.81 1.31 -17.23
N SER A 170 9.98 0.63 -16.45
CA SER A 170 10.16 0.65 -15.00
C SER A 170 11.09 -0.51 -14.68
N GLU A 171 12.39 -0.24 -14.67
CA GLU A 171 13.39 -1.18 -14.20
C GLU A 171 13.27 -1.22 -12.67
N VAL A 172 12.64 -2.28 -12.15
CA VAL A 172 12.61 -2.54 -10.72
C VAL A 172 13.88 -3.30 -10.40
N ASP A 173 14.92 -2.56 -10.02
CA ASP A 173 16.19 -3.13 -9.59
C ASP A 173 16.01 -3.73 -8.19
N GLY A 174 16.14 -5.05 -8.09
CA GLY A 174 16.10 -5.82 -6.86
C GLY A 174 17.41 -6.57 -6.70
N THR A 175 17.96 -6.61 -5.49
CA THR A 175 19.18 -7.39 -5.26
C THR A 175 18.85 -8.87 -5.13
N ASP A 176 19.68 -9.73 -5.73
CA ASP A 176 19.56 -11.20 -5.70
C ASP A 176 19.52 -11.80 -4.28
N ASP A 177 19.91 -11.01 -3.27
CA ASP A 177 20.12 -11.45 -1.90
C ASP A 177 18.84 -11.56 -1.06
N TYR A 178 17.76 -10.85 -1.41
CA TYR A 178 16.56 -10.76 -0.56
C TYR A 178 15.26 -11.03 -1.30
N VAL A 179 14.97 -10.20 -2.31
CA VAL A 179 13.72 -10.26 -3.08
C VAL A 179 14.10 -10.33 -4.54
N LEU A 180 13.84 -11.48 -5.15
CA LEU A 180 14.05 -11.69 -6.56
C LEU A 180 12.79 -11.20 -7.29
N VAL A 181 12.91 -10.07 -7.98
CA VAL A 181 11.86 -9.61 -8.90
C VAL A 181 12.25 -10.06 -10.30
N THR A 182 11.44 -10.91 -10.90
CA THR A 182 11.62 -11.35 -12.30
C THR A 182 10.43 -10.92 -13.15
N GLY A 183 10.60 -10.93 -14.47
CA GLY A 183 9.57 -10.53 -15.42
C GLY A 183 9.76 -9.10 -15.93
N SER A 184 8.71 -8.55 -16.52
CA SER A 184 8.74 -7.22 -17.13
C SER A 184 7.35 -6.59 -17.10
N THR A 185 7.25 -5.34 -17.54
CA THR A 185 5.97 -4.67 -17.80
C THR A 185 5.11 -5.40 -18.83
N ASP A 186 5.73 -6.14 -19.75
CA ASP A 186 5.04 -6.90 -20.80
C ASP A 186 4.51 -8.26 -20.33
N THR A 187 5.27 -8.94 -19.47
CA THR A 187 4.93 -10.29 -19.00
C THR A 187 4.30 -10.30 -17.61
N GLY A 188 4.26 -9.16 -16.94
CA GLY A 188 4.01 -9.05 -15.51
C GLY A 188 5.28 -9.34 -14.70
N PHE A 189 5.33 -8.76 -13.48
CA PHE A 189 6.41 -9.01 -12.52
C PHE A 189 6.02 -10.16 -11.59
N THR A 190 6.95 -11.10 -11.41
CA THR A 190 6.88 -12.12 -10.36
C THR A 190 7.84 -11.72 -9.26
N VAL A 191 7.30 -11.56 -8.05
CA VAL A 191 8.09 -11.26 -6.85
C VAL A 191 8.25 -12.57 -6.07
N ASP A 192 9.49 -12.97 -5.86
CA ASP A 192 9.84 -14.20 -5.14
C ASP A 192 10.96 -13.94 -4.11
N LEU A 193 11.16 -14.88 -3.20
CA LEU A 193 12.28 -14.84 -2.25
C LEU A 193 13.53 -15.49 -2.87
N ALA A 194 14.69 -14.92 -2.54
CA ALA A 194 15.98 -15.48 -2.95
C ALA A 194 16.11 -16.97 -2.55
N PRO A 195 16.68 -17.84 -3.41
CA PRO A 195 16.84 -19.26 -3.11
C PRO A 195 17.56 -19.55 -1.78
N ALA A 196 18.55 -18.74 -1.44
CA ALA A 196 19.28 -18.85 -0.16
C ALA A 196 18.36 -18.59 1.05
N LEU A 197 17.44 -17.62 0.94
CA LEU A 197 16.48 -17.32 2.00
C LEU A 197 15.45 -18.46 2.13
N LYS A 198 14.98 -19.02 1.01
CA LYS A 198 14.09 -20.20 1.02
C LYS A 198 14.75 -21.41 1.69
N ALA A 199 16.02 -21.68 1.36
CA ALA A 199 16.78 -22.76 1.99
C ALA A 199 16.92 -22.54 3.49
N ARG A 200 17.26 -21.32 3.92
CA ARG A 200 17.36 -20.97 5.35
C ARG A 200 16.03 -21.13 6.09
N ILE A 201 14.90 -20.79 5.46
CA ILE A 201 13.57 -21.01 6.04
C ILE A 201 13.31 -22.51 6.21
N ALA A 202 13.55 -23.31 5.17
CA ALA A 202 13.36 -24.76 5.22
C ALA A 202 14.23 -25.43 6.30
N ASP A 203 15.49 -25.00 6.44
CA ASP A 203 16.38 -25.51 7.49
C ASP A 203 15.88 -25.16 8.90
N LEU A 204 15.36 -23.94 9.09
CA LEU A 204 14.78 -23.52 10.37
C LEU A 204 13.50 -24.30 10.70
N GLU A 205 12.64 -24.53 9.71
CA GLU A 205 11.43 -25.34 9.86
C GLU A 205 11.75 -26.79 10.23
N ALA A 206 12.74 -27.40 9.56
CA ALA A 206 13.23 -28.74 9.89
C ALA A 206 13.87 -28.78 11.29
N GLY A 207 14.65 -27.76 11.66
CA GLY A 207 15.23 -27.61 12.99
C GLY A 207 14.17 -27.52 14.08
N LEU A 208 13.10 -26.76 13.86
CA LEU A 208 11.98 -26.63 14.79
C LEU A 208 11.24 -27.96 15.00
N ALA A 209 10.99 -28.70 13.91
CA ALA A 209 10.36 -30.03 13.98
C ALA A 209 11.20 -31.02 14.82
N ASN A 210 12.53 -31.00 14.66
CA ASN A 210 13.43 -31.83 15.45
C ASN A 210 13.41 -31.47 16.95
N VAL A 211 13.35 -30.17 17.28
CA VAL A 211 13.22 -29.72 18.67
C VAL A 211 11.90 -30.18 19.28
N ALA A 212 10.79 -30.05 18.55
CA ALA A 212 9.47 -30.52 19.00
C ALA A 212 9.50 -32.02 19.33
N GLY A 213 10.03 -32.87 18.45
CA GLY A 213 10.14 -34.31 18.71
C GLY A 213 11.02 -34.66 19.92
N ARG A 214 12.09 -33.89 20.18
CA ARG A 214 12.93 -34.07 21.38
C ARG A 214 12.19 -33.69 22.66
N VAL A 215 11.34 -32.66 22.63
CA VAL A 215 10.52 -32.25 23.77
C VAL A 215 9.49 -33.32 24.09
N GLU A 216 8.76 -33.83 23.08
CA GLU A 216 7.79 -34.92 23.28
C GLU A 216 8.45 -36.18 23.87
N ALA A 217 9.63 -36.57 23.37
CA ALA A 217 10.37 -37.71 23.92
C ALA A 217 10.81 -37.47 25.37
N LEU A 218 11.22 -36.25 25.71
CA LEU A 218 11.59 -35.89 27.08
C LEU A 218 10.37 -35.91 28.02
N GLU A 219 9.23 -35.40 27.59
CA GLU A 219 7.98 -35.41 28.35
C GLU A 219 7.50 -36.85 28.62
N GLN A 220 7.55 -37.72 27.60
CA GLN A 220 7.25 -39.15 27.76
C GLN A 220 8.22 -39.84 28.72
N GLY A 221 9.52 -39.57 28.57
CA GLY A 221 10.55 -40.10 29.47
C GLY A 221 10.33 -39.66 30.92
N ALA A 222 10.05 -38.37 31.15
CA ALA A 222 9.78 -37.84 32.47
C ALA A 222 8.52 -38.45 33.10
N SER A 223 7.45 -38.62 32.32
CA SER A 223 6.23 -39.30 32.77
C SER A 223 6.51 -40.76 33.15
N SER A 224 7.28 -41.48 32.33
CA SER A 224 7.66 -42.88 32.60
C SER A 224 8.48 -43.01 33.89
N VAL A 225 9.48 -42.14 34.11
CA VAL A 225 10.28 -42.13 35.34
C VAL A 225 9.41 -41.84 36.56
N LEU A 226 8.50 -40.86 36.47
CA LEU A 226 7.58 -40.53 37.56
C LEU A 226 6.66 -41.72 37.90
N SER A 227 6.11 -42.39 36.89
CA SER A 227 5.30 -43.59 37.08
C SER A 227 6.11 -44.73 37.72
N ALA A 228 7.34 -44.96 37.27
CA ALA A 228 8.22 -45.97 37.85
C ALA A 228 8.54 -45.68 39.32
N ILE A 229 8.88 -44.44 39.67
CA ILE A 229 9.14 -44.03 41.06
C ILE A 229 7.88 -44.19 41.92
N ASN A 230 6.72 -43.78 41.41
CA ASN A 230 5.46 -43.92 42.14
C ASN A 230 5.07 -45.39 42.33
N ALA A 231 5.36 -46.25 41.36
CA ALA A 231 5.11 -47.69 41.47
C ALA A 231 5.97 -48.39 42.54
N GLN A 232 7.07 -47.77 42.98
CA GLN A 232 7.93 -48.30 44.04
C GLN A 232 7.51 -47.88 45.46
N ARG A 233 6.48 -47.04 45.59
CA ARG A 233 6.09 -46.44 46.87
C ARG A 233 4.63 -46.65 47.16
N PHE A 234 4.33 -47.03 48.39
CA PHE A 234 2.98 -47.13 48.91
C PHE A 234 2.86 -46.31 50.19
N VAL A 235 1.73 -45.63 50.35
CA VAL A 235 1.43 -44.83 51.54
C VAL A 235 0.11 -45.31 52.13
N TYR A 236 0.13 -45.66 53.41
CA TYR A 236 -1.02 -46.10 54.17
C TYR A 236 -1.31 -45.17 55.33
N GLN A 237 -2.59 -44.98 55.65
CA GLN A 237 -3.03 -44.30 56.86
C GLN A 237 -4.18 -45.11 57.46
N SER A 238 -4.02 -45.55 58.70
CA SER A 238 -5.06 -46.31 59.39
C SER A 238 -6.27 -45.42 59.69
N SER A 239 -7.48 -45.97 59.52
CA SER A 239 -8.73 -45.28 59.88
C SER A 239 -9.05 -45.37 61.38
N ALA A 240 -8.56 -46.40 62.07
CA ALA A 240 -8.83 -46.67 63.48
C ALA A 240 -7.53 -46.99 64.25
N ALA A 241 -7.57 -46.78 65.57
CA ALA A 241 -6.46 -47.13 66.46
C ALA A 241 -6.46 -48.64 66.74
N ALA A 242 -5.30 -49.27 66.64
CA ALA A 242 -5.10 -50.68 66.92
C ALA A 242 -3.66 -50.93 67.42
N VAL A 243 -3.46 -52.05 68.11
CA VAL A 243 -2.12 -52.54 68.49
C VAL A 243 -1.42 -53.30 67.37
N GLU A 244 -2.18 -53.78 66.38
CA GLU A 244 -1.67 -54.46 65.19
C GLU A 244 -2.34 -53.89 63.94
N HIS A 245 -1.55 -53.53 62.93
CA HIS A 245 -2.02 -53.03 61.65
C HIS A 245 -1.47 -53.89 60.51
N LEU A 246 -2.37 -54.38 59.66
CA LEU A 246 -2.01 -55.06 58.42
C LEU A 246 -1.97 -54.03 57.29
N VAL A 247 -0.83 -53.89 56.64
CA VAL A 247 -0.61 -52.93 55.55
C VAL A 247 -0.40 -53.70 54.26
N ASP A 248 -1.47 -53.76 53.45
CA ASP A 248 -1.45 -54.29 52.09
C ASP A 248 -0.88 -53.23 51.15
N HIS A 249 0.37 -53.40 50.70
CA HIS A 249 1.08 -52.42 49.87
C HIS A 249 1.20 -52.82 48.40
N ASP A 250 1.00 -54.11 48.06
CA ASP A 250 1.00 -54.64 46.69
C ASP A 250 2.24 -54.30 45.84
N LEU A 251 3.37 -54.01 46.48
CA LEU A 251 4.64 -53.71 45.80
C LEU A 251 5.35 -54.97 45.27
N ASN A 252 4.85 -56.17 45.61
CA ASN A 252 5.39 -57.47 45.20
C ASN A 252 6.91 -57.62 45.42
N SER A 253 7.40 -57.16 46.56
CA SER A 253 8.81 -57.28 46.96
C SER A 253 8.92 -57.70 48.42
N LEU A 254 9.88 -58.58 48.70
CA LEU A 254 10.26 -59.02 50.04
C LEU A 254 11.43 -58.21 50.61
N PHE A 255 11.80 -57.10 49.97
CA PHE A 255 12.86 -56.23 50.45
C PHE A 255 12.38 -54.78 50.40
N VAL A 256 11.71 -54.37 51.48
CA VAL A 256 11.10 -53.05 51.59
C VAL A 256 11.69 -52.25 52.75
N ALA A 257 11.75 -50.93 52.58
CA ALA A 257 11.94 -49.99 53.67
C ALA A 257 10.57 -49.52 54.16
N VAL A 258 10.35 -49.60 55.47
CA VAL A 258 9.09 -49.21 56.09
C VAL A 258 9.37 -48.11 57.11
N ASP A 259 8.79 -46.93 56.89
CA ASP A 259 8.77 -45.87 57.89
C ASP A 259 7.37 -45.77 58.51
N VAL A 260 7.31 -45.77 59.84
CA VAL A 260 6.05 -45.70 60.60
C VAL A 260 6.00 -44.42 61.42
N TRP A 261 4.84 -43.76 61.38
CA TRP A 261 4.49 -42.67 62.28
C TRP A 261 3.27 -43.03 63.09
N THR A 262 3.35 -42.89 64.42
CA THR A 262 2.26 -43.16 65.36
C THR A 262 1.60 -41.86 65.80
N GLU A 263 0.26 -41.87 65.92
CA GLU A 263 -0.52 -40.74 66.43
C GLU A 263 -0.46 -40.72 67.97
N GLY A 264 0.05 -39.63 68.55
CA GLY A 264 0.01 -39.41 69.99
C GLY A 264 -1.37 -38.93 70.48
N GLY A 265 -1.56 -38.88 71.80
CA GLY A 265 -2.81 -38.38 72.41
C GLY A 265 -3.16 -36.91 72.09
N ASP A 266 -2.22 -36.16 71.50
CA ASP A 266 -2.42 -34.81 70.98
C ASP A 266 -2.85 -34.76 69.50
N GLY A 267 -3.11 -35.91 68.87
CA GLY A 267 -3.50 -36.03 67.46
C GLY A 267 -2.35 -35.79 66.48
N LYS A 268 -1.11 -35.70 66.95
CA LYS A 268 0.06 -35.48 66.08
C LYS A 268 0.81 -36.78 65.82
N TYR A 269 1.22 -36.94 64.57
CA TYR A 269 2.01 -38.08 64.11
C TYR A 269 3.49 -37.83 64.34
N ARG A 270 4.19 -38.80 64.92
CA ARG A 270 5.65 -38.76 65.16
C ARG A 270 6.28 -40.04 64.64
N LYS A 271 7.48 -39.94 64.08
CA LYS A 271 8.23 -41.13 63.63
C LYS A 271 8.51 -41.98 64.86
N ASP A 272 8.22 -43.26 64.77
CA ASP A 272 8.33 -44.20 65.88
C ASP A 272 9.10 -45.43 65.44
N ILE A 273 9.73 -46.11 66.40
CA ILE A 273 10.46 -47.35 66.17
C ILE A 273 9.58 -48.46 66.74
N VAL A 274 9.02 -49.26 65.83
CA VAL A 274 8.01 -50.28 66.14
C VAL A 274 8.44 -51.61 65.55
N ASP A 275 7.81 -52.70 65.99
CA ASP A 275 8.06 -54.02 65.43
C ASP A 275 7.35 -54.14 64.08
N ILE A 276 8.10 -54.54 63.05
CA ILE A 276 7.64 -54.62 61.67
C ILE A 276 8.01 -56.00 61.14
N GLU A 277 7.00 -56.75 60.70
CA GLU A 277 7.15 -58.08 60.12
C GLU A 277 6.70 -58.06 58.66
N GLU A 278 7.61 -58.33 57.73
CA GLU A 278 7.27 -58.61 56.33
C GLU A 278 6.54 -59.96 56.26
N THR A 279 5.23 -59.91 56.08
CA THR A 279 4.36 -61.10 56.15
C THR A 279 4.37 -61.86 54.83
N ASN A 280 4.42 -61.13 53.71
CA ASN A 280 4.65 -61.64 52.36
C ASN A 280 5.04 -60.47 51.43
N ALA A 281 5.25 -60.73 50.14
CA ALA A 281 5.72 -59.74 49.16
C ALA A 281 4.78 -58.53 48.95
N SER A 282 3.54 -58.58 49.44
CA SER A 282 2.54 -57.52 49.30
C SER A 282 2.01 -57.00 50.63
N ARG A 283 2.53 -57.48 51.77
CA ARG A 283 1.99 -57.13 53.09
C ARG A 283 3.07 -57.04 54.16
N VAL A 284 3.01 -55.96 54.93
CA VAL A 284 3.74 -55.81 56.20
C VAL A 284 2.77 -55.74 57.37
N THR A 285 3.15 -56.32 58.51
CA THR A 285 2.42 -56.24 59.77
C THR A 285 3.18 -55.34 60.72
N VAL A 286 2.52 -54.28 61.20
CA VAL A 286 3.10 -53.31 62.15
C VAL A 286 2.48 -53.54 63.52
N ARG A 287 3.31 -53.80 64.53
CA ARG A 287 2.88 -54.03 65.92
C ARG A 287 3.35 -52.92 66.84
N LEU A 288 2.41 -52.36 67.57
CA LEU A 288 2.61 -51.29 68.55
C LEU A 288 2.51 -51.85 69.97
N THR A 289 3.15 -51.17 70.91
CA THR A 289 3.00 -51.46 72.35
C THR A 289 1.68 -50.93 72.92
N GLU A 290 1.07 -49.95 72.26
CA GLU A 290 -0.21 -49.32 72.65
C GLU A 290 -1.10 -49.10 71.43
N SER A 291 -2.42 -49.01 71.63
CA SER A 291 -3.37 -48.80 70.52
C SER A 291 -3.28 -47.37 70.00
N ALA A 292 -2.83 -47.20 68.75
CA ALA A 292 -2.75 -45.89 68.10
C ALA A 292 -3.07 -46.00 66.60
N LYS A 293 -3.37 -44.87 65.97
CA LYS A 293 -3.40 -44.77 64.50
C LYS A 293 -1.99 -44.62 63.96
N ILE A 294 -1.76 -45.13 62.76
CA ILE A 294 -0.48 -45.06 62.08
C ILE A 294 -0.58 -44.45 60.68
N LYS A 295 0.50 -43.81 60.26
CA LYS A 295 0.83 -43.57 58.86
C LYS A 295 2.07 -44.38 58.52
N VAL A 296 2.04 -45.05 57.38
CA VAL A 296 3.13 -45.92 56.94
C VAL A 296 3.52 -45.56 55.53
N VAL A 297 4.82 -45.46 55.28
CA VAL A 297 5.37 -45.40 53.93
C VAL A 297 6.16 -46.69 53.72
N VAL A 298 5.81 -47.43 52.66
CA VAL A 298 6.54 -48.62 52.22
C VAL A 298 7.22 -48.28 50.90
N GLN A 299 8.53 -48.55 50.79
CA GLN A 299 9.30 -48.34 49.57
C GLN A 299 10.10 -49.60 49.22
N VAL A 300 10.06 -50.02 47.96
CA VAL A 300 10.92 -51.12 47.46
C VAL A 300 12.39 -50.72 47.53
N MET A 301 13.25 -51.61 48.03
CA MET A 301 14.70 -51.39 48.16
C MET A 301 15.54 -52.18 47.16
N GLU A 302 14.91 -53.01 46.34
CA GLU A 302 15.56 -53.67 45.20
C GLU A 302 15.95 -52.63 44.14
N ALA A 303 17.12 -52.82 43.53
CA ALA A 303 17.51 -52.02 42.38
C ALA A 303 16.62 -52.38 41.19
N VAL A 304 16.07 -51.36 40.52
CA VAL A 304 15.39 -51.49 39.23
C VAL A 304 16.41 -51.46 38.10
#